data_AF-A0A4R2MK30-F1
#
_entry.id   AF-A0A4R2MK30-F1
#
_cell.length_a   1.000
_cell.length_b   1.000
_cell.length_c   1.000
_cell.angle_alpha   90.00
_cell.angle_beta   90.00
_cell.angle_gamma   90.00
#
_symmetry.space_group_name_H-M   'P 1'
#
loop_
_entity.id
_entity.type
_entity.pdbx_description
1 polymer ?
#
loop_
_entity_poly.entity_id
_entity_poly.type
_entity_poly.pdbx_seq_one_letter_code
_entity_poly.pdbx_strand_id
1 'polypeptide(L)' 'MYPDPKRVRDNRLTIRLDDYEHDLVTALANYQGEQVSTFLRQIVIKEAQQVLAAATQSVERRSA' A
#
# COMPACT_ATOMS: atom_id res chain seq x y z
N MET A 1 21.00 -7.62 17.11
CA MET A 1 21.15 -6.90 15.83
C MET A 1 20.16 -5.74 15.85
N TYR A 2 20.62 -4.49 15.75
CA TYR A 2 19.72 -3.34 15.82
C TYR A 2 18.86 -3.30 14.55
N PRO A 3 17.52 -3.19 14.66
CA PRO A 3 16.70 -2.93 13.48
C PRO A 3 17.15 -1.59 12.89
N ASP A 4 17.34 -1.54 11.57
CA ASP A 4 17.59 -0.30 10.83
C ASP A 4 16.55 0.75 11.28
N PRO A 5 16.96 1.89 11.86
CA PRO A 5 16.03 2.91 12.36
C PRO A 5 15.04 3.38 11.29
N LYS A 6 15.40 3.32 10.01
CA LYS A 6 14.51 3.70 8.90
C LYS A 6 13.36 2.73 8.66
N ARG A 7 13.42 1.52 9.23
CA ARG A 7 12.34 0.53 9.15
C ARG A 7 11.27 0.73 10.22
N VAL A 8 11.54 1.58 11.22
CA VAL A 8 10.54 1.97 12.21
C VAL A 8 9.47 2.84 11.51
N ARG A 9 8.21 2.52 11.74
CA ARG A 9 7.07 3.09 11.00
C ARG A 9 6.56 4.36 11.68
N ASP A 10 7.38 5.40 11.71
CA ASP A 10 7.07 6.66 12.41
C ASP A 10 6.31 7.68 11.54
N ASN A 11 6.34 7.50 10.22
CA ASN A 11 5.71 8.43 9.27
C ASN A 11 4.21 8.14 9.13
N ARG A 12 3.37 9.01 9.71
CA ARG A 12 1.90 8.90 9.63
C ARG A 12 1.36 9.58 8.38
N LEU A 13 0.51 8.87 7.64
CA LEU A 13 -0.30 9.41 6.56
C LEU A 13 -1.78 9.26 6.91
N THR A 14 -2.61 10.22 6.50
CA THR A 14 -4.06 10.19 6.71
C THR A 14 -4.76 10.36 5.36
N ILE A 15 -5.69 9.46 5.07
CA ILE A 15 -6.54 9.49 3.89
C ILE A 15 -8.00 9.67 4.33
N ARG A 16 -8.83 10.24 3.46
CA ARG A 16 -10.28 10.27 3.66
C ARG A 16 -10.91 9.29 2.69
N LEU A 17 -11.83 8.50 3.22
CA LEU A 17 -12.63 7.54 2.49
C LEU A 17 -14.09 7.98 2.61
N ASP A 18 -14.89 7.70 1.60
CA ASP A 18 -16.33 7.73 1.76
C ASP A 18 -16.83 6.55 2.61
N ASP A 19 -18.12 6.55 2.94
CA ASP A 19 -18.71 5.55 3.83
C ASP A 19 -18.64 4.14 3.21
N TYR A 20 -18.82 4.01 1.90
CA TYR A 20 -18.79 2.71 1.20
C TYR A 20 -17.37 2.15 1.12
N GLU A 21 -16.40 3.01 0.81
CA GLU A 21 -14.97 2.68 0.80
C GLU A 21 -14.52 2.25 2.20
N HIS A 22 -14.94 2.98 3.24
CA HIS A 22 -14.62 2.65 4.61
C HIS A 22 -15.17 1.28 5.01
N ASP A 23 -16.45 1.02 4.73
CA ASP A 23 -17.11 -0.24 5.07
C ASP A 23 -16.48 -1.41 4.32
N LEU A 24 -16.17 -1.24 3.04
CA LEU A 24 -15.53 -2.27 2.21
C LEU A 24 -14.15 -2.65 2.77
N VAL A 25 -13.30 -1.66 3.01
CA VAL A 25 -11.94 -1.91 3.51
C VAL A 25 -11.99 -2.55 4.90
N THR A 26 -12.92 -2.10 5.74
CA THR A 26 -13.11 -2.66 7.08
C THR A 26 -13.56 -4.13 7.02
N ALA A 27 -14.54 -4.44 6.16
CA ALA A 27 -15.02 -5.81 5.97
C ALA A 27 -13.90 -6.74 5.48
N LEU A 28 -13.08 -6.30 4.51
CA LEU A 28 -11.95 -7.07 3.99
C LEU A 28 -10.86 -7.30 5.04
N ALA A 29 -10.51 -6.26 5.81
CA ALA A 29 -9.53 -6.38 6.88
C ALA A 29 -10.00 -7.37 7.96
N ASN A 30 -11.28 -7.28 8.36
CA ASN A 30 -11.91 -8.20 9.31
C ASN A 30 -11.91 -9.64 8.79
N TYR A 31 -12.25 -9.84 7.51
CA TYR A 31 -12.24 -11.16 6.88
C TYR A 31 -10.86 -11.81 6.89
N GLN A 32 -9.81 -11.01 6.68
CA GLN A 32 -8.42 -11.48 6.72
C GLN A 32 -7.85 -11.60 8.15
N GLY A 33 -8.57 -11.11 9.15
CA GLY A 33 -8.11 -11.07 10.55
C GLY A 33 -6.97 -10.08 10.80
N GLU A 34 -6.87 -9.03 9.98
CA GLU A 34 -5.83 -8.00 10.07
C GLU A 34 -6.38 -6.65 10.51
N GLN A 35 -5.50 -5.78 11.05
CA GLN A 35 -5.88 -4.39 11.31
C GLN A 35 -6.04 -3.62 10.00
N VAL A 36 -7.08 -2.80 9.89
CA VAL A 36 -7.38 -1.95 8.72
C VAL A 36 -6.16 -1.15 8.24
N SER A 37 -5.41 -0.55 9.15
CA SER A 37 -4.20 0.22 8.84
C SER A 37 -3.09 -0.63 8.22
N THR A 38 -2.95 -1.88 8.65
CA THR A 38 -1.97 -2.84 8.12
C THR A 38 -2.37 -3.27 6.72
N PHE A 39 -3.64 -3.60 6.54
CA PHE A 39 -4.23 -3.99 5.25
C PHE A 39 -4.09 -2.87 4.21
N LEU A 40 -4.50 -1.65 4.55
CA LEU A 40 -4.36 -0.49 3.67
C LEU A 40 -2.91 -0.25 3.24
N ARG A 41 -1.95 -0.35 4.18
CA ARG A 41 -0.53 -0.22 3.85
C ARG A 41 -0.09 -1.29 2.84
N GLN A 42 -0.50 -2.55 3.02
CA GLN A 42 -0.14 -3.62 2.09
C GLN A 42 -0.67 -3.34 0.68
N ILE A 43 -1.94 -2.93 0.57
CA ILE A 43 -2.56 -2.58 -0.71
C ILE A 43 -1.79 -1.44 -1.39
N VAL A 44 -1.54 -0.34 -0.68
CA VAL A 44 -0.87 0.84 -1.25
C VAL A 44 0.53 0.48 -1.76
N ILE A 45 1.30 -0.30 -1.00
CA ILE A 45 2.65 -0.71 -1.43
C ILE A 45 2.58 -1.67 -2.62
N LYS A 46 1.63 -2.60 -2.62
CA LYS A 46 1.43 -3.54 -3.73
C LYS A 46 1.07 -2.78 -5.02
N GLU A 47 0.15 -1.83 -4.93
CA GLU A 47 -0.26 -1.01 -6.08
C GLU A 47 0.89 -0.15 -6.57
N ALA A 48 1.63 0.52 -5.67
CA ALA A 48 2.80 1.31 -6.04
C ALA A 48 3.86 0.48 -6.78
N GLN A 49 4.09 -0.76 -6.35
CA GLN A 49 4.99 -1.69 -7.04
C GLN A 49 4.50 -2.03 -8.46
N GLN A 50 3.19 -2.26 -8.64
CA GLN A 50 2.61 -2.54 -9.95
C GLN A 50 2.72 -1.35 -10.90
N VAL A 51 2.41 -0.14 -10.41
CA VAL A 51 2.56 1.10 -11.17
C VAL A 51 4.01 1.32 -11.59
N LEU A 52 4.95 1.13 -10.66
CA LEU A 52 6.39 1.25 -10.96
C LEU A 52 6.85 0.21 -12.00
N ALA A 53 6.41 -1.04 -11.87
CA ALA A 53 6.74 -2.09 -12.84
C ALA A 53 6.23 -1.75 -14.24
N ALA A 54 4.99 -1.25 -14.36
CA ALA A 54 4.41 -0.82 -15.62
C ALA A 54 5.18 0.38 -16.23
N ALA A 55 5.58 1.33 -15.39
CA ALA A 55 6.38 2.47 -15.83
C ALA A 55 7.74 2.05 -16.39
N THR A 56 8.46 1.14 -15.73
CA THR A 56 9.75 0.63 -16.21
C THR A 56 9.64 -0.04 -17.58
N GLN A 57 8.63 -0.90 -17.78
CA GLN A 57 8.40 -1.55 -19.08
C GLN A 57 8.14 -0.54 -20.20
N SER A 58 7.47 0.57 -19.89
CA SER A 58 7.20 1.63 -20.87
C SER A 58 8.47 2.38 -21.28
N VAL A 59 9.44 2.54 -20.37
CA VAL A 59 10.74 3.17 -20.65
C VAL A 59 11.58 2.26 -21.54
N GLU A 60 11.66 0.96 -21.23
CA GLU A 60 12.42 -0.01 -22.03
C GLU A 60 11.95 -0.07 -23.49
N ARG A 61 10.64 0.01 -23.73
CA ARG A 61 10.06 0.06 -25.09
C ARG A 61 10.41 1.33 -25.87
N ARG A 62 10.70 2.45 -25.20
CA ARG A 62 11.06 3.71 -25.86
C ARG A 62 12.54 3.78 -26.22
N SER A 63 13.38 3.00 -25.54
CA SER A 63 14.83 2.95 -25.76
C SER A 63 15.28 1.88 -26.77
N ALA A 64 14.34 1.06 -27.28
CA ALA A 64 14.57 0.02 -28.29
C ALA A 64 14.07 0.48 -29.66
#